data_AF-A0A2N9H0P6-F1
#
_entry.id   AF-A0A2N9H0P6-F1
#
_cell.length_a   1.000
_cell.length_b   1.000
_cell.length_c   1.000
_cell.angle_alpha   90.00
_cell.angle_beta   90.00
_cell.angle_gamma   90.00
#
_symmetry.space_group_name_H-M   'P 1'
#
loop_
_entity.id
_entity.type
_entity.pdbx_description
1 polymer ?
#
loop_
_entity_poly.entity_id
_entity_poly.type
_entity_poly.pdbx_seq_one_letter_code
_entity_poly.pdbx_strand_id
1 'polypeptide(L)'
;MLQEKEEQNQRIRTLFHRQLAIPHVDLKSTLQAYKAWEVEQGKVLDVESSELDGISSRVASAYQRALEEYNAHAHHEEQISRQDISYSEKLQQFVIYLKFEESSGYPAQVQALYERAITDFPIASDLWLDYTRYLDKTSKLSKVVREVYSRATKNCPWVGELWVRYLLCLERSRASEEELAAVFEKSSQCTFSTIDEVG
;
A
#
# COMPACT_ATOMS: atom_id res chain seq x y z
N MET A 1 26.99 -7.13 -33.89
CA MET A 1 25.65 -6.94 -34.49
C MET A 1 24.64 -8.04 -34.14
N LEU A 2 24.83 -9.31 -34.54
CA LEU A 2 23.86 -10.38 -34.22
C LEU A 2 23.79 -10.72 -32.73
N GLN A 3 24.93 -10.79 -32.06
CA GLN A 3 25.01 -11.06 -30.61
C GLN A 3 24.37 -9.93 -29.78
N GLU A 4 24.63 -8.68 -30.14
CA GLU A 4 24.05 -7.51 -29.47
C GLU A 4 22.51 -7.48 -29.62
N LYS A 5 22.00 -7.88 -30.79
CA LYS A 5 20.55 -8.00 -31.02
C LYS A 5 19.92 -9.08 -30.13
N GLU A 6 20.58 -10.23 -29.99
CA GLU A 6 20.08 -11.30 -29.13
C GLU A 6 20.09 -10.90 -27.65
N GLU A 7 21.15 -10.23 -27.19
CA GLU A 7 21.22 -9.67 -25.85
C GLU A 7 20.12 -8.64 -25.59
N GLN A 8 19.83 -7.78 -26.58
CA GLN A 8 18.75 -6.81 -26.49
C GLN A 8 17.38 -7.50 -26.40
N ASN A 9 17.13 -8.51 -27.23
CA ASN A 9 15.91 -9.30 -27.18
C ASN A 9 15.72 -9.96 -25.80
N GLN A 10 16.79 -10.51 -25.22
CA GLN A 10 16.70 -11.14 -23.90
C GLN A 10 16.39 -10.13 -22.79
N ARG A 11 16.88 -8.89 -22.91
CA ARG A 11 16.51 -7.80 -21.98
C ARG A 11 15.03 -7.44 -22.10
N ILE A 12 14.52 -7.29 -23.33
CA ILE A 12 13.10 -6.99 -23.59
C ILE A 12 12.20 -8.10 -23.03
N ARG A 13 12.55 -9.36 -23.29
CA ARG A 13 11.85 -10.53 -22.74
C ARG A 13 11.81 -10.50 -21.21
N THR A 14 12.93 -10.17 -20.58
CA THR A 14 13.02 -10.04 -19.12
C THR A 14 12.11 -8.93 -18.58
N LEU A 15 11.98 -7.81 -19.31
CA LEU A 15 11.06 -6.72 -18.93
C LEU A 15 9.60 -7.17 -19.01
N PHE A 16 9.20 -7.84 -20.09
CA PHE A 16 7.86 -8.41 -20.20
C PHE A 16 7.56 -9.40 -19.07
N HIS A 17 8.49 -10.30 -18.75
CA HIS A 17 8.29 -11.28 -17.67
C HIS A 17 8.11 -10.60 -16.31
N ARG A 18 8.84 -9.50 -16.06
CA ARG A 18 8.67 -8.71 -14.84
C ARG A 18 7.32 -8.01 -14.80
N GLN A 19 6.90 -7.40 -15.90
CA GLN A 19 5.62 -6.68 -15.96
C GLN A 19 4.42 -7.64 -15.84
N LEU A 20 4.47 -8.80 -16.49
CA LEU A 20 3.44 -9.84 -16.38
C LEU A 20 3.34 -10.45 -14.98
N ALA A 21 4.36 -10.28 -14.14
CA ALA A 21 4.34 -10.75 -12.76
C ALA A 21 3.76 -9.71 -11.76
N ILE A 22 3.37 -8.53 -12.24
CA ILE A 22 2.84 -7.43 -11.41
C ILE A 22 1.33 -7.28 -11.68
N PRO A 23 0.47 -7.28 -10.65
CA PRO A 23 -0.96 -6.98 -10.81
C PRO A 23 -1.15 -5.53 -11.28
N HIS A 24 -1.76 -5.32 -12.45
CA HIS A 24 -2.05 -3.99 -12.98
C HIS A 24 -3.23 -4.02 -13.96
N VAL A 25 -3.83 -2.85 -14.21
CA VAL A 25 -5.06 -2.69 -15.02
C VAL A 25 -4.91 -3.26 -16.44
N ASP A 26 -3.73 -3.10 -17.04
CA ASP A 26 -3.41 -3.50 -18.42
C ASP A 26 -2.75 -4.88 -18.51
N LEU A 27 -2.97 -5.76 -17.53
CA LEU A 27 -2.28 -7.05 -17.48
C LEU A 27 -2.60 -7.94 -18.70
N LYS A 28 -3.85 -7.95 -19.16
CA LYS A 28 -4.28 -8.71 -20.34
C LYS A 28 -3.69 -8.17 -21.64
N SER A 29 -3.72 -6.86 -21.83
CA SER A 29 -3.13 -6.22 -23.02
C SER A 29 -1.60 -6.37 -23.03
N THR A 30 -0.95 -6.36 -21.86
CA THR A 30 0.48 -6.67 -21.72
C THR A 30 0.80 -8.09 -22.16
N LEU A 31 -0.05 -9.07 -21.84
CA LEU A 31 0.13 -10.46 -22.31
C LEU A 31 0.01 -10.56 -23.83
N GLN A 32 -0.98 -9.89 -24.42
CA GLN A 32 -1.16 -9.84 -25.88
C GLN A 32 0.05 -9.21 -26.55
N ALA A 33 0.55 -8.07 -26.03
CA ALA A 33 1.75 -7.40 -26.53
C ALA A 33 3.00 -8.30 -26.43
N TYR A 34 3.17 -9.01 -25.32
CA TYR A 34 4.27 -9.97 -25.17
C TYR A 34 4.20 -11.10 -26.19
N LYS A 35 3.00 -11.69 -26.40
CA LYS A 35 2.79 -12.75 -27.39
C LYS A 35 3.08 -12.26 -28.81
N ALA A 36 2.55 -11.08 -29.17
CA ALA A 36 2.81 -10.47 -30.47
C ALA A 36 4.32 -10.25 -30.69
N TRP A 37 5.02 -9.73 -29.69
CA TRP A 37 6.46 -9.52 -29.76
C TRP A 37 7.25 -10.84 -29.89
N GLU A 38 6.86 -11.91 -29.19
CA GLU A 38 7.49 -13.24 -29.34
C GLU A 38 7.24 -13.85 -30.73
N VAL A 39 6.08 -13.57 -31.35
CA VAL A 39 5.80 -13.94 -32.75
C VAL A 39 6.73 -13.22 -33.71
N GLU A 40 7.00 -11.92 -33.50
CA GLU A 40 8.00 -11.19 -34.28
C GLU A 40 9.42 -11.77 -34.15
N GLN A 41 9.72 -12.43 -33.02
CA GLN A 41 10.98 -13.15 -32.81
C GLN A 41 10.97 -14.58 -33.40
N GLY A 42 9.92 -14.98 -34.09
CA GLY A 42 9.81 -16.25 -34.81
C GLY A 42 9.18 -17.39 -34.02
N LYS A 43 8.55 -17.12 -32.86
CA LYS A 43 7.73 -18.13 -32.18
C LYS A 43 6.33 -18.22 -32.80
N VAL A 44 5.72 -19.39 -32.70
CA VAL A 44 4.32 -19.59 -33.09
C VAL A 44 3.49 -19.55 -31.82
N LEU A 45 2.84 -18.42 -31.58
CA LEU A 45 1.91 -18.20 -30.47
C LEU A 45 0.61 -17.62 -31.02
N ASP A 46 -0.51 -18.02 -30.43
CA ASP A 46 -1.79 -17.35 -30.66
C ASP A 46 -1.86 -16.09 -29.80
N VAL A 47 -1.81 -14.93 -30.46
CA VAL A 47 -1.77 -13.60 -29.85
C VAL A 47 -3.11 -13.22 -29.22
N GLU A 48 -4.22 -13.63 -29.84
CA GLU A 48 -5.57 -13.23 -29.42
C GLU A 48 -6.12 -14.16 -28.34
N SER A 49 -5.66 -15.41 -28.31
CA SER A 49 -6.06 -16.37 -27.28
C SER A 49 -5.63 -15.93 -25.87
N SER A 50 -6.51 -16.16 -24.89
CA SER A 50 -6.19 -16.03 -23.47
C SER A 50 -5.36 -17.20 -22.93
N GLU A 51 -5.19 -18.27 -23.72
CA GLU A 51 -4.44 -19.46 -23.32
C GLU A 51 -2.95 -19.15 -23.21
N LEU A 52 -2.26 -19.82 -22.29
CA LEU A 52 -0.84 -19.59 -22.00
C LEU A 52 0.06 -20.61 -22.71
N ASP A 53 -0.47 -21.28 -23.74
CA ASP A 53 0.23 -22.29 -24.51
C ASP A 53 1.48 -21.70 -25.18
N GLY A 54 2.59 -22.43 -25.12
CA GLY A 54 3.88 -21.98 -25.63
C GLY A 54 4.61 -20.95 -24.74
N ILE A 55 3.98 -20.45 -23.67
CA ILE A 55 4.64 -19.64 -22.65
C ILE A 55 5.30 -20.58 -21.63
N SER A 56 6.49 -20.20 -21.15
CA SER A 56 7.17 -20.94 -20.08
C SER A 56 6.26 -21.05 -18.86
N SER A 57 6.18 -22.24 -18.27
CA SER A 57 5.37 -22.52 -17.07
C SER A 57 5.60 -21.50 -15.95
N ARG A 58 6.86 -21.08 -15.72
CA ARG A 58 7.20 -20.07 -14.72
C ARG A 58 6.52 -18.72 -14.99
N VAL A 59 6.50 -18.27 -16.24
CA VAL A 59 5.90 -16.99 -16.64
C VAL A 59 4.38 -17.09 -16.59
N ALA A 60 3.83 -18.22 -17.07
CA ALA A 60 2.39 -18.50 -17.01
C ALA A 60 1.87 -18.49 -15.56
N SER A 61 2.55 -19.17 -14.63
CA SER A 61 2.19 -19.15 -13.21
C SER A 61 2.33 -17.77 -12.58
N ALA A 62 3.36 -17.00 -12.95
CA ALA A 62 3.53 -15.64 -12.45
C ALA A 62 2.40 -14.71 -12.92
N TYR A 63 2.02 -14.81 -14.20
CA TYR A 63 0.89 -14.10 -14.78
C TYR A 63 -0.43 -14.48 -14.10
N GLN A 64 -0.70 -15.78 -13.94
CA GLN A 64 -1.93 -16.26 -13.32
C GLN A 64 -2.10 -15.72 -11.90
N ARG A 65 -1.03 -15.78 -11.09
CA ARG A 65 -1.02 -15.19 -9.75
C ARG A 65 -1.24 -13.67 -9.76
N ALA A 66 -0.61 -12.95 -10.70
CA ALA A 66 -0.81 -11.51 -10.83
C ALA A 66 -2.25 -11.16 -11.24
N LEU A 67 -2.88 -12.00 -12.08
CA LEU A 67 -4.26 -11.82 -12.52
C LEU A 67 -5.25 -12.11 -11.39
N GLU A 68 -5.03 -13.18 -10.62
CA GLU A 68 -5.83 -13.50 -9.43
C GLU A 68 -5.76 -12.38 -8.39
N GLU A 69 -4.55 -11.90 -8.11
CA GLU A 69 -4.32 -10.76 -7.23
C GLU A 69 -5.05 -9.51 -7.75
N TYR A 70 -4.88 -9.15 -9.03
CA TYR A 70 -5.58 -8.00 -9.62
C TYR A 70 -7.09 -8.10 -9.46
N ASN A 71 -7.67 -9.27 -9.79
CA ASN A 71 -9.11 -9.48 -9.71
C ASN A 71 -9.64 -9.40 -8.27
N ALA A 72 -8.85 -9.87 -7.29
CA ALA A 72 -9.22 -9.76 -5.87
C ALA A 72 -9.30 -8.30 -5.40
N HIS A 73 -8.49 -7.41 -5.97
CA HIS A 73 -8.43 -5.99 -5.57
C HIS A 73 -9.31 -5.07 -6.43
N ALA A 74 -9.68 -5.50 -7.64
CA ALA A 74 -10.35 -4.65 -8.64
C ALA A 74 -11.61 -3.95 -8.11
N HIS A 75 -12.49 -4.68 -7.41
CA HIS A 75 -13.70 -4.11 -6.85
C HIS A 75 -13.40 -3.06 -5.76
N HIS A 76 -12.41 -3.32 -4.91
CA HIS A 76 -12.04 -2.38 -3.85
C HIS A 76 -11.42 -1.10 -4.41
N GLU A 77 -10.51 -1.22 -5.39
CA GLU A 77 -9.89 -0.08 -6.09
C GLU A 77 -10.92 0.78 -6.84
N GLU A 78 -11.91 0.15 -7.49
CA GLU A 78 -13.02 0.85 -8.13
C GLU A 78 -13.80 1.68 -7.11
N GLN A 79 -14.17 1.08 -5.98
CA GLN A 79 -15.00 1.72 -4.96
C GLN A 79 -14.33 2.95 -4.31
N ILE A 80 -13.02 2.91 -4.07
CA ILE A 80 -12.28 4.07 -3.53
C ILE A 80 -11.94 5.13 -4.59
N SER A 81 -12.03 4.79 -5.88
CA SER A 81 -11.76 5.70 -7.00
C SER A 81 -12.99 6.50 -7.45
N ARG A 82 -14.19 6.10 -7.01
CA ARG A 82 -15.45 6.77 -7.31
C ARG A 82 -15.44 8.22 -6.83
N GLN A 83 -15.90 9.12 -7.70
CA GLN A 83 -15.97 10.57 -7.44
C GLN A 83 -17.37 11.04 -7.02
N ASP A 84 -18.38 10.19 -7.23
CA ASP A 84 -19.80 10.47 -6.98
C ASP A 84 -20.24 10.17 -5.53
N ILE A 85 -19.32 9.69 -4.67
CA ILE A 85 -19.60 9.28 -3.30
C ILE A 85 -19.21 10.34 -2.27
N SER A 86 -19.92 10.34 -1.15
CA SER A 86 -19.64 11.28 -0.05
C SER A 86 -18.29 11.01 0.63
N TYR A 87 -17.76 12.00 1.35
CA TYR A 87 -16.55 11.84 2.18
C TYR A 87 -16.66 10.67 3.17
N SER A 88 -17.79 10.56 3.87
CA SER A 88 -18.02 9.46 4.82
C SER A 88 -18.10 8.11 4.15
N GLU A 89 -18.73 8.02 2.97
CA GLU A 89 -18.85 6.77 2.22
C GLU A 89 -17.49 6.32 1.68
N LYS A 90 -16.70 7.25 1.13
CA LYS A 90 -15.34 6.96 0.65
C LYS A 90 -14.44 6.46 1.79
N LEU A 91 -14.52 7.09 2.97
CA LEU A 91 -13.82 6.62 4.17
C LEU A 91 -14.22 5.18 4.54
N GLN A 92 -15.52 4.86 4.50
CA GLN A 92 -16.00 3.50 4.75
C GLN A 92 -15.47 2.49 3.72
N GLN A 93 -15.38 2.86 2.43
CA GLN A 93 -14.78 1.99 1.41
C GLN A 93 -13.29 1.71 1.69
N PHE A 94 -12.52 2.72 2.10
CA PHE A 94 -11.14 2.51 2.56
C PHE A 94 -11.06 1.58 3.77
N VAL A 95 -11.93 1.74 4.77
CA VAL A 95 -11.95 0.86 5.95
C VAL A 95 -12.29 -0.58 5.58
N ILE A 96 -13.22 -0.80 4.65
CA ILE A 96 -13.55 -2.14 4.13
C ILE A 96 -12.32 -2.76 3.45
N TYR A 97 -11.65 -1.98 2.59
CA TYR A 97 -10.48 -2.45 1.86
C TYR A 97 -9.29 -2.74 2.79
N LEU A 98 -9.05 -1.90 3.81
CA LEU A 98 -8.01 -2.15 4.82
C LEU A 98 -8.25 -3.46 5.57
N LYS A 99 -9.49 -3.77 5.95
CA LYS A 99 -9.82 -5.05 6.59
C LYS A 99 -9.55 -6.25 5.68
N PHE A 100 -9.79 -6.11 4.38
CA PHE A 100 -9.44 -7.14 3.39
C PHE A 100 -7.91 -7.33 3.33
N GLU A 101 -7.14 -6.26 3.15
CA GLU A 101 -5.68 -6.29 3.09
C GLU A 101 -5.04 -6.87 4.36
N GLU A 102 -5.53 -6.47 5.53
CA GLU A 102 -5.05 -6.99 6.82
C GLU A 102 -5.30 -8.50 6.96
N SER A 103 -6.36 -9.03 6.34
CA SER A 103 -6.66 -10.46 6.33
C SER A 103 -5.75 -11.25 5.37
N SER A 104 -5.29 -10.62 4.29
CA SER A 104 -4.36 -11.21 3.30
C SER A 104 -2.92 -11.29 3.83
N GLY A 105 -2.55 -10.41 4.77
CA GLY A 105 -1.33 -10.55 5.57
C GLY A 105 -0.05 -10.05 4.91
N TYR A 106 -0.13 -9.15 3.92
CA TYR A 106 1.03 -8.54 3.27
C TYR A 106 1.32 -7.12 3.81
N PRO A 107 2.34 -6.93 4.67
CA PRO A 107 2.49 -5.67 5.39
C PRO A 107 2.76 -4.45 4.51
N ALA A 108 3.44 -4.63 3.38
CA ALA A 108 3.72 -3.54 2.45
C ALA A 108 2.44 -3.02 1.76
N GLN A 109 1.50 -3.90 1.40
CA GLN A 109 0.22 -3.51 0.79
C GLN A 109 -0.67 -2.78 1.80
N VAL A 110 -0.82 -3.35 3.00
CA VAL A 110 -1.57 -2.71 4.10
C VAL A 110 -1.02 -1.32 4.42
N GLN A 111 0.30 -1.19 4.56
CA GLN A 111 0.94 0.10 4.82
C GLN A 111 0.68 1.10 3.69
N ALA A 112 0.83 0.68 2.43
CA ALA A 112 0.56 1.54 1.28
C ALA A 112 -0.90 2.02 1.24
N LEU A 113 -1.86 1.14 1.59
CA LEU A 113 -3.27 1.49 1.64
C LEU A 113 -3.59 2.44 2.80
N TYR A 114 -3.00 2.26 3.98
CA TYR A 114 -3.12 3.21 5.08
C TYR A 114 -2.56 4.59 4.70
N GLU A 115 -1.39 4.64 4.05
CA GLU A 115 -0.80 5.91 3.59
C GLU A 115 -1.69 6.64 2.58
N ARG A 116 -2.36 5.89 1.67
CA ARG A 116 -3.37 6.45 0.78
C ARG A 116 -4.57 6.98 1.56
N ALA A 117 -5.10 6.20 2.50
CA ALA A 117 -6.27 6.58 3.29
C ALA A 117 -6.01 7.86 4.14
N ILE A 118 -4.91 7.94 4.88
CA ILE A 118 -4.59 9.12 5.70
C ILE A 118 -4.22 10.35 4.88
N THR A 119 -3.86 10.18 3.61
CA THR A 119 -3.67 11.30 2.67
C THR A 119 -5.01 11.93 2.31
N ASP A 120 -6.03 11.11 2.04
CA ASP A 120 -7.39 11.56 1.74
C ASP A 120 -8.15 12.02 3.00
N PHE A 121 -7.86 11.41 4.16
CA PHE A 121 -8.59 11.57 5.41
C PHE A 121 -7.66 11.93 6.59
N PRO A 122 -6.89 13.04 6.52
CA PRO A 122 -5.84 13.33 7.49
C PRO A 122 -6.35 13.56 8.91
N ILE A 123 -7.59 14.02 9.10
CA ILE A 123 -8.18 14.28 10.43
C ILE A 123 -9.02 13.11 10.98
N ALA A 124 -9.10 11.98 10.27
CA ALA A 124 -9.81 10.80 10.73
C ALA A 124 -8.98 10.07 11.80
N SER A 125 -9.24 10.37 13.08
CA SER A 125 -8.51 9.82 14.23
C SER A 125 -8.49 8.29 14.27
N ASP A 126 -9.58 7.65 13.88
CA ASP A 126 -9.71 6.19 13.91
C ASP A 126 -8.73 5.52 12.92
N LEU A 127 -8.53 6.11 11.73
CA LEU A 127 -7.52 5.61 10.78
C LEU A 127 -6.11 5.69 11.35
N TRP A 128 -5.76 6.78 12.02
CA TRP A 128 -4.44 6.91 12.65
C TRP A 128 -4.25 5.93 13.82
N LEU A 129 -5.29 5.73 14.63
CA LEU A 129 -5.26 4.77 15.73
C LEU A 129 -5.07 3.34 15.20
N ASP A 130 -5.83 2.96 14.17
CA ASP A 130 -5.74 1.63 13.59
C ASP A 130 -4.41 1.43 12.86
N TYR A 131 -3.94 2.42 12.09
CA TYR A 131 -2.65 2.36 11.41
C TYR A 131 -1.48 2.22 12.39
N THR A 132 -1.45 3.02 13.45
CA THR A 132 -0.38 2.95 14.46
C THR A 132 -0.43 1.64 15.25
N ARG A 133 -1.62 1.12 15.59
CA ARG A 133 -1.78 -0.21 16.20
C ARG A 133 -1.32 -1.33 15.27
N TYR A 134 -1.61 -1.22 13.98
CA TYR A 134 -1.16 -2.18 12.97
C TYR A 134 0.37 -2.22 12.90
N LEU A 135 1.01 -1.05 12.80
CA LEU A 135 2.47 -0.94 12.73
C LEU A 135 3.16 -1.42 14.01
N ASP A 136 2.59 -1.16 15.19
CA ASP A 136 3.11 -1.67 16.46
C ASP A 136 3.15 -3.21 16.51
N LYS A 137 2.24 -3.88 15.80
CA LYS A 137 2.18 -5.35 15.74
C LYS A 137 3.09 -5.94 14.65
N THR A 138 3.26 -5.24 13.53
CA THR A 138 3.82 -5.83 12.31
C THR A 138 5.21 -5.29 11.93
N SER A 139 5.54 -4.06 12.32
CA SER A 139 6.80 -3.42 11.94
C SER A 139 7.89 -3.64 12.98
N LYS A 140 9.08 -4.02 12.50
CA LYS A 140 10.30 -4.11 13.32
C LYS A 140 11.12 -2.81 13.28
N LEU A 141 10.73 -1.84 12.45
CA LEU A 141 11.47 -0.61 12.23
C LEU A 141 10.90 0.51 13.10
N SER A 142 11.44 0.67 14.31
CA SER A 142 11.01 1.68 15.28
C SER A 142 10.96 3.10 14.69
N LYS A 143 11.88 3.44 13.78
CA LYS A 143 11.90 4.73 13.08
C LYS A 143 10.59 4.99 12.30
N VAL A 144 10.12 4.01 11.54
CA VAL A 144 8.88 4.14 10.74
C VAL A 144 7.68 4.35 11.66
N VAL A 145 7.58 3.55 12.74
CA VAL A 145 6.48 3.65 13.70
C VAL A 145 6.46 5.03 14.38
N ARG A 146 7.64 5.55 14.77
CA ARG A 146 7.79 6.89 15.37
C ARG A 146 7.38 8.00 14.41
N GLU A 147 7.75 7.92 13.14
CA GLU A 147 7.37 8.90 12.12
C GLU A 147 5.86 8.94 11.91
N VAL A 148 5.20 7.78 11.90
CA VAL A 148 3.74 7.70 11.79
C VAL A 148 3.04 8.27 13.02
N TYR A 149 3.49 7.95 14.24
CA TYR A 149 2.95 8.56 15.46
C TYR A 149 3.15 10.08 15.50
N SER A 150 4.30 10.59 15.05
CA SER A 150 4.55 12.03 14.94
C SER A 150 3.57 12.71 13.98
N ARG A 151 3.25 12.08 12.85
CA ARG A 151 2.24 12.58 11.90
C ARG A 151 0.83 12.50 12.48
N ALA A 152 0.50 11.39 13.15
CA ALA A 152 -0.80 11.16 13.77
C ALA A 152 -1.13 12.25 14.80
N THR A 153 -0.19 12.54 15.71
CA THR A 153 -0.37 13.56 16.76
C THR A 153 -0.39 14.99 16.21
N LYS A 154 0.22 15.25 15.05
CA LYS A 154 0.12 16.55 14.35
C LYS A 154 -1.23 16.75 13.65
N ASN A 155 -1.79 15.70 13.05
CA ASN A 155 -3.05 15.80 12.32
C ASN A 155 -4.26 15.69 13.26
N CYS A 156 -4.15 14.90 14.32
CA CYS A 156 -5.20 14.68 15.32
C CYS A 156 -4.72 15.02 16.74
N PRO A 157 -4.28 16.26 17.02
CA PRO A 157 -3.70 16.66 18.31
C PRO A 157 -4.66 16.53 19.50
N TRP A 158 -5.97 16.54 19.27
CA TRP A 158 -7.01 16.38 20.31
C TRP A 158 -7.16 14.93 20.81
N VAL A 159 -6.52 13.95 20.16
CA VAL A 159 -6.67 12.53 20.50
C VAL A 159 -5.60 12.11 21.50
N GLY A 160 -5.95 12.17 22.80
CA GLY A 160 -5.05 11.79 23.89
C GLY A 160 -4.43 10.39 23.75
N GLU A 161 -5.20 9.41 23.24
CA GLU A 161 -4.69 8.04 23.04
C GLU A 161 -3.48 7.99 22.08
N LEU A 162 -3.46 8.82 21.02
CA LEU A 162 -2.32 8.89 20.09
C LEU A 162 -1.05 9.37 20.79
N TRP A 163 -1.17 10.35 21.69
CA TRP A 163 -0.04 10.87 22.46
C TRP A 163 0.51 9.84 23.44
N VAL A 164 -0.38 9.17 24.21
CA VAL A 164 0.02 8.10 25.14
C VAL A 164 0.77 7.00 24.40
N ARG A 165 0.23 6.53 23.27
CA ARG A 165 0.86 5.50 22.46
C ARG A 165 2.18 5.96 21.85
N TYR A 166 2.29 7.22 21.43
CA TYR A 166 3.53 7.78 20.91
C TYR A 166 4.63 7.80 21.98
N LEU A 167 4.33 8.24 23.20
CA LEU A 167 5.28 8.20 24.33
C LEU A 167 5.72 6.77 24.63
N LEU A 168 4.79 5.81 24.70
CA LEU A 168 5.12 4.39 24.87
C LEU A 168 5.95 3.82 23.71
N CYS A 169 5.77 4.31 22.49
CA CYS A 169 6.61 3.96 21.34
C CYS A 169 8.04 4.48 21.51
N LEU A 170 8.19 5.73 21.96
CA LEU A 170 9.48 6.35 22.23
C LEU A 170 10.25 5.61 23.33
N GLU A 171 9.60 5.29 24.44
CA GLU A 171 10.18 4.49 25.54
C GLU A 171 10.67 3.12 25.05
N ARG A 172 9.82 2.36 24.33
CA ARG A 172 10.20 1.05 23.74
C ARG A 172 11.40 1.18 22.80
N SER A 173 11.51 2.29 22.09
CA SER A 173 12.62 2.58 21.17
C SER A 173 13.86 3.17 21.83
N ARG A 174 13.86 3.36 23.17
CA ARG A 174 14.94 4.00 23.94
C ARG A 174 15.29 5.39 23.43
N ALA A 175 14.26 6.21 23.16
CA ALA A 175 14.44 7.63 22.91
C ALA A 175 15.10 8.33 24.12
N SER A 176 15.73 9.48 23.91
CA SER A 176 16.34 10.24 25.00
C SER A 176 15.28 10.87 25.89
N GLU A 177 15.66 11.19 27.13
CA GLU A 177 14.77 11.86 28.08
C GLU A 177 14.30 13.21 27.54
N GLU A 178 15.16 13.94 26.82
CA GLU A 178 14.81 15.21 26.20
C GLU A 178 13.74 15.04 25.11
N GLU A 179 13.82 13.98 24.30
CA GLU A 179 12.82 13.70 23.28
C GLU A 179 11.46 13.33 23.90
N LEU A 180 11.48 12.47 24.92
CA LEU A 180 10.28 12.10 25.68
C LEU A 180 9.62 13.33 26.32
N ALA A 181 10.40 14.16 27.01
CA ALA A 181 9.92 15.38 27.64
C ALA A 181 9.30 16.33 26.61
N ALA A 182 9.96 16.54 25.46
CA ALA A 182 9.45 17.41 24.40
C ALA A 182 8.11 16.94 23.81
N VAL A 183 7.90 15.63 23.68
CA VAL A 183 6.61 15.07 23.22
C VAL A 183 5.54 15.15 24.31
N PHE A 184 5.90 14.92 25.56
CA PHE A 184 5.00 15.04 26.70
C PHE A 184 4.47 16.49 26.87
N GLU A 185 5.37 17.47 26.83
CA GLU A 185 5.02 18.90 26.90
C GLU A 185 4.06 19.30 25.78
N LYS A 186 4.34 18.86 24.54
CA LYS A 186 3.44 19.09 23.40
C LYS A 186 2.06 18.47 23.60
N SER A 187 2.00 17.23 24.10
CA SER A 187 0.72 16.56 24.37
C SER A 187 -0.12 17.32 25.38
N SER A 188 0.52 17.95 26.37
CA SER A 188 -0.15 18.71 27.41
C SER A 188 -0.78 20.00 26.87
N GLN A 189 -0.13 20.64 25.90
CA GLN A 189 -0.66 21.83 25.22
C GLN A 189 -1.83 21.50 24.29
N CYS A 190 -1.87 20.31 23.69
CA CYS A 190 -2.88 19.93 22.71
C CYS A 190 -4.13 19.25 23.31
N THR A 191 -3.96 18.44 24.35
CA THR A 191 -5.03 17.58 24.87
C THR A 191 -5.90 18.27 25.92
N PHE A 192 -5.36 19.27 26.63
CA PHE A 192 -6.05 19.91 27.76
C PHE A 192 -6.65 21.30 27.44
N SER A 193 -6.26 21.94 26.33
CA SER A 193 -6.84 23.23 25.93
C SER A 193 -8.31 23.18 25.54
N THR A 194 -8.88 21.99 25.29
CA THR A 194 -10.32 21.83 24.98
C THR A 194 -11.21 21.76 26.22
N ILE A 195 -10.66 21.67 27.43
CA ILE A 195 -11.46 21.59 28.66
C ILE A 195 -11.91 22.99 29.14
N ASP A 196 -11.22 24.05 28.74
CA ASP A 196 -11.46 25.41 29.26
C ASP A 196 -12.47 26.26 28.44
N GLU A 197 -13.05 25.73 27.36
CA GLU A 197 -14.03 26.48 26.52
C GLU A 197 -15.50 26.18 26.83
N VAL A 198 -15.80 25.48 27.94
CA VAL A 198 -17.18 25.27 28.43
C VAL A 198 -17.33 25.88 29.82
N GLY A 199 -17.35 27.22 29.86
CA GLY A 199 -17.65 28.03 31.05
C GLY A 199 -18.79 29.00 30.79
#